data_AF-A0A4Y2IZC2-F1
#
_entry.id   AF-A0A4Y2IZC2-F1
#
_cell.length_a   1.000
_cell.length_b   1.000
_cell.length_c   1.000
_cell.angle_alpha   90.00
_cell.angle_beta   90.00
_cell.angle_gamma   90.00
#
_symmetry.space_group_name_H-M   'P 1'
#
loop_
_entity.id
_entity.type
_entity.pdbx_description
1 polymer ?
#
loop_
_entity_poly.entity_id
_entity_poly.type
_entity_poly.pdbx_seq_one_letter_code
_entity_poly.pdbx_strand_id
1 'polypeptide(L)'
;MGSDSWCGFNKRLVSGGKYIHKHSLSEPVLLATKKVFRELADKKLLSKCIHGQTENPNESFNNCVWERIPKNTFVSINILKIRIMDAMLYFNDGVYSRTEVLKNLGTTREKTLVIQIDMLRIKEA
;
A
#
# COMPACT_ATOMS: atom_id res chain seq x y z
N MET A 1 -19.35 -18.33 -5.45
CA MET A 1 -20.27 -19.02 -4.50
C MET A 1 -20.90 -20.20 -5.22
N GLY A 2 -21.32 -21.26 -4.53
CA GLY A 2 -21.87 -22.46 -5.17
C GLY A 2 -21.30 -23.77 -4.63
N SER A 3 -21.75 -24.90 -5.18
CA SER A 3 -21.27 -26.27 -4.86
C SER A 3 -19.77 -26.43 -5.05
N ASP A 4 -19.20 -25.70 -6.01
CA ASP A 4 -17.78 -25.77 -6.38
C ASP A 4 -16.91 -24.78 -5.58
N SER A 5 -17.50 -24.05 -4.62
CA SER A 5 -16.76 -23.10 -3.79
C SER A 5 -15.74 -23.80 -2.92
N TRP A 6 -14.49 -23.33 -2.87
CA TRP A 6 -13.50 -23.85 -1.91
C TRP A 6 -13.96 -23.74 -0.44
N CYS A 7 -14.79 -22.75 -0.11
CA CYS A 7 -15.30 -22.53 1.24
C CYS A 7 -16.35 -23.59 1.64
N GLY A 8 -16.02 -24.41 2.65
CA GLY A 8 -16.91 -25.47 3.15
C GLY A 8 -18.26 -24.97 3.68
N PHE A 9 -18.32 -23.76 4.24
CA PHE A 9 -19.57 -23.11 4.63
C PHE A 9 -20.48 -22.87 3.42
N ASN A 10 -19.93 -22.31 2.33
CA ASN A 10 -20.68 -22.04 1.11
C ASN A 10 -21.17 -23.33 0.44
N LYS A 11 -20.36 -24.41 0.44
CA LYS A 11 -20.81 -25.72 -0.06
C LYS A 11 -22.02 -26.22 0.73
N ARG A 12 -21.94 -26.14 2.07
CA ARG A 12 -22.97 -26.65 2.97
C ARG A 12 -24.27 -25.85 2.89
N LEU A 13 -24.19 -24.53 2.66
CA LEU A 13 -25.35 -23.67 2.39
C LEU A 13 -26.13 -24.13 1.16
N VAL A 14 -25.44 -24.48 0.06
CA VAL A 14 -26.08 -24.97 -1.17
C VAL A 14 -26.72 -26.35 -0.96
N SER A 15 -26.07 -27.23 -0.20
CA SER A 15 -26.60 -28.54 0.15
C SER A 15 -27.71 -28.51 1.23
N GLY A 16 -28.13 -27.33 1.70
CA GLY A 16 -29.16 -27.16 2.74
C GLY A 16 -28.77 -27.66 4.13
N GLY A 17 -27.48 -27.92 4.37
CA GLY A 17 -26.98 -28.48 5.62
C GLY A 17 -26.49 -27.42 6.60
N LYS A 18 -26.56 -27.72 7.90
CA LYS A 18 -25.91 -26.90 8.93
C LYS A 18 -24.39 -27.11 8.89
N TYR A 19 -23.63 -26.04 8.79
CA TYR A 19 -22.17 -26.06 8.89
C TYR A 19 -21.74 -25.80 10.33
N ILE A 20 -20.85 -26.65 10.86
CA ILE A 20 -20.30 -26.51 12.22
C ILE A 20 -18.87 -26.00 12.09
N HIS A 21 -18.61 -24.79 12.59
CA HIS A 21 -17.27 -24.23 12.62
C HIS A 21 -16.46 -24.86 13.77
N LYS A 22 -15.33 -25.51 13.43
CA LYS A 22 -14.45 -26.19 14.40
C LYS A 22 -13.92 -25.27 15.51
N HIS A 23 -13.75 -23.98 15.24
CA HIS A 23 -13.17 -22.99 16.16
C HIS A 23 -14.06 -21.74 16.23
N SER A 24 -15.27 -21.89 16.76
CA SER A 24 -16.19 -20.76 16.94
C SER A 24 -15.74 -19.89 18.10
N LEU A 25 -15.82 -18.56 17.94
CA LEU A 25 -15.62 -17.62 19.03
C LEU A 25 -16.76 -17.76 20.05
N SER A 26 -16.50 -17.46 21.32
CA SER A 26 -17.57 -17.34 22.32
C SER A 26 -18.52 -16.21 21.95
N GLU A 27 -19.79 -16.33 22.33
CA GLU A 27 -20.82 -15.35 21.97
C GLU A 27 -20.46 -13.90 22.36
N PRO A 28 -19.94 -13.61 23.57
CA PRO A 28 -19.54 -12.25 23.93
C PRO A 28 -18.44 -11.69 23.01
N VAL A 29 -17.43 -12.51 22.67
CA VAL A 29 -16.34 -12.12 21.78
C VAL A 29 -16.87 -11.89 20.36
N LEU A 30 -17.72 -12.79 19.87
CA LEU A 30 -18.33 -12.66 18.56
C LEU A 30 -19.13 -11.36 18.45
N LEU A 31 -19.97 -11.04 19.44
CA LEU A 31 -20.79 -9.83 19.43
C LEU A 31 -19.92 -8.55 19.45
N ALA A 32 -18.87 -8.54 20.27
CA ALA A 32 -17.92 -7.42 20.32
C ALA A 32 -17.18 -7.24 18.98
N THR A 33 -16.60 -8.32 18.42
CA THR A 33 -15.87 -8.27 17.16
C THR A 33 -16.78 -7.95 15.98
N LYS A 34 -18.01 -8.50 15.95
CA LYS A 34 -18.98 -8.26 14.87
C LYS A 34 -19.37 -6.80 14.77
N LYS A 35 -19.49 -6.10 15.90
CA LYS A 35 -19.76 -4.65 15.92
C LYS A 35 -18.61 -3.90 15.23
N VAL A 36 -17.37 -4.12 15.67
CA VAL A 36 -16.17 -3.50 15.10
C VAL A 36 -16.07 -3.81 13.61
N PHE A 37 -16.26 -5.07 13.21
CA PHE A 37 -16.18 -5.47 11.81
C PHE A 37 -17.22 -4.76 10.93
N ARG A 38 -18.45 -4.56 11.43
CA ARG A 38 -19.50 -3.83 10.71
C ARG A 38 -19.18 -2.35 10.55
N GLU A 39 -18.65 -1.72 11.59
CA GLU A 39 -18.21 -0.33 11.54
C GLU A 39 -17.05 -0.15 10.55
N LEU A 40 -16.09 -1.09 10.53
CA LEU A 40 -14.98 -1.10 9.57
C LEU A 40 -15.43 -1.42 8.14
N ALA A 41 -16.52 -2.18 7.96
CA ALA A 41 -17.11 -2.49 6.66
C ALA A 41 -18.09 -1.41 6.16
N ASP A 42 -18.21 -0.27 6.86
CA ASP A 42 -19.04 0.85 6.42
C ASP A 42 -18.57 1.37 5.06
N LYS A 43 -19.51 1.52 4.11
CA LYS A 43 -19.18 1.91 2.73
C LYS A 43 -18.54 3.28 2.64
N LYS A 44 -18.94 4.22 3.51
CA LYS A 44 -18.40 5.58 3.52
C LYS A 44 -17.01 5.62 4.15
N LEU A 45 -16.72 4.74 5.11
CA LEU A 45 -15.36 4.51 5.61
C LEU A 45 -14.49 3.87 4.52
N LEU A 46 -14.95 2.76 3.93
CA LEU A 46 -14.22 2.04 2.89
C LEU A 46 -13.96 2.90 1.66
N SER A 47 -14.89 3.76 1.24
CA SER A 47 -14.70 4.66 0.09
C SER A 47 -13.53 5.62 0.28
N LYS A 48 -13.18 5.96 1.53
CA LYS A 48 -11.98 6.76 1.82
C LYS A 48 -10.71 5.95 1.62
N CYS A 49 -10.73 4.65 1.89
CA CYS A 49 -9.60 3.74 1.70
C CYS A 49 -9.30 3.45 0.22
N ILE A 50 -10.26 3.65 -0.70
CA ILE A 50 -10.07 3.37 -2.14
C ILE A 50 -9.00 4.27 -2.77
N HIS A 51 -8.76 5.47 -2.22
CA HIS A 51 -7.79 6.42 -2.77
C HIS A 51 -6.33 6.04 -2.45
N GLY A 52 -6.06 4.95 -1.72
CA GLY A 52 -4.69 4.52 -1.41
C GLY A 52 -3.91 5.43 -0.46
N GLN A 53 -4.44 6.60 -0.09
CA GLN A 53 -3.81 7.59 0.82
C GLN A 53 -3.78 7.17 2.30
N THR A 54 -4.01 5.89 2.60
CA THR A 54 -4.14 5.40 4.00
C THR A 54 -2.81 5.05 4.66
N GLU A 55 -1.70 5.10 3.92
CA GLU A 55 -0.39 5.06 4.53
C GLU A 55 -0.08 6.42 5.15
N ASN A 56 0.23 6.42 6.45
CA ASN A 56 0.80 7.57 7.13
C ASN A 56 1.90 8.19 6.24
N PRO A 57 1.71 9.41 5.69
CA PRO A 57 2.65 9.98 4.73
C PRO A 57 4.08 10.04 5.28
N ASN A 58 4.22 10.19 6.60
CA ASN A 58 5.52 10.16 7.27
C ASN A 58 6.17 8.77 7.22
N GLU A 59 5.40 7.69 7.36
CA GLU A 59 5.91 6.33 7.28
C GLU A 59 6.31 5.97 5.84
N SER A 60 5.48 6.34 4.87
CA SER A 60 5.77 6.16 3.45
C SER A 60 7.02 6.94 3.01
N PHE A 61 7.17 8.19 3.46
CA PHE A 61 8.39 8.98 3.23
C PHE A 61 9.62 8.37 3.93
N ASN A 62 9.49 7.95 5.19
CA ASN A 62 10.58 7.31 5.91
C ASN A 62 11.04 6.01 5.23
N ASN A 63 10.10 5.23 4.67
CA ASN A 63 10.44 4.06 3.86
C ASN A 63 11.27 4.46 2.62
N CYS A 64 10.88 5.51 1.89
CA CYS A 64 11.67 6.04 0.77
C CYS A 64 13.09 6.43 1.21
N VAL A 65 13.24 7.06 2.38
CA VAL A 65 14.57 7.39 2.93
C VAL A 65 15.37 6.12 3.22
N TRP A 66 14.78 5.13 3.88
CA TRP A 66 15.48 3.91 4.30
C TRP A 66 15.88 3.00 3.13
N GLU A 67 15.11 2.98 2.04
CA GLU A 67 15.51 2.30 0.80
C GLU A 67 16.80 2.86 0.19
N ARG A 68 17.04 4.18 0.35
CA ARG A 68 18.22 4.87 -0.19
C ARG A 68 19.37 4.92 0.81
N ILE A 69 19.03 4.97 2.10
CA ILE A 69 19.97 5.08 3.22
C ILE A 69 19.55 4.06 4.28
N PRO A 70 20.00 2.80 4.15
CA PRO A 70 19.73 1.79 5.15
C PRO A 70 20.27 2.19 6.52
N LYS A 71 19.48 1.97 7.58
CA LYS A 71 19.81 2.39 8.97
C LYS A 71 21.11 1.79 9.51
N ASN A 72 21.53 0.67 8.95
CA ASN A 72 22.72 -0.08 9.36
C ASN A 72 23.98 0.31 8.58
N THR A 73 23.92 1.32 7.70
CA THR A 73 25.02 1.72 6.85
C THR A 73 25.50 3.13 7.20
N PHE A 74 26.79 3.26 7.52
CA PHE A 74 27.40 4.57 7.69
C PHE A 74 27.65 5.22 6.33
N VAL A 75 27.27 6.50 6.18
CA VAL A 75 27.49 7.29 4.96
C VAL A 75 28.06 8.66 5.32
N SER A 76 28.87 9.23 4.41
CA SER A 76 29.37 10.59 4.58
C SER A 76 28.25 11.61 4.48
N ILE A 77 28.43 12.80 5.07
CA ILE A 77 27.41 13.86 5.10
C ILE A 77 26.97 14.31 3.70
N ASN A 78 27.88 14.27 2.71
CA ASN A 78 27.56 14.64 1.33
C ASN A 78 26.65 13.59 0.67
N ILE A 79 26.93 12.30 0.88
CA ILE A 79 26.08 11.22 0.39
C ILE A 79 24.72 11.27 1.07
N LEU A 80 24.67 11.50 2.38
CA LEU A 80 23.43 11.62 3.15
C LEU A 80 22.52 12.71 2.56
N LYS A 81 23.07 13.91 2.31
CA LYS A 81 22.32 15.02 1.70
C LYS A 81 21.75 14.66 0.33
N ILE A 82 22.57 14.08 -0.55
CA ILE A 82 22.14 13.69 -1.90
C ILE A 82 21.00 12.67 -1.83
N ARG A 83 21.13 11.66 -0.98
CA ARG A 83 20.13 10.59 -0.87
C ARG A 83 18.82 11.05 -0.23
N ILE A 84 18.86 12.00 0.72
CA ILE A 84 17.65 12.63 1.26
C ILE A 84 16.93 13.47 0.20
N MET A 85 17.67 14.27 -0.57
CA MET A 85 17.09 15.03 -1.68
C MET A 85 16.47 14.11 -2.75
N ASP A 86 17.15 13.00 -3.07
CA ASP A 86 16.64 11.98 -3.99
C ASP A 86 15.39 11.23 -3.46
N ALA A 87 15.26 11.06 -2.14
CA ALA A 87 14.06 10.52 -1.51
C ALA A 87 12.89 11.51 -1.59
N MET A 88 13.14 12.79 -1.30
CA MET A 88 12.16 13.86 -1.36
C MET A 88 11.62 14.06 -2.78
N LEU A 89 12.50 14.13 -3.77
CA LEU A 89 12.12 14.25 -5.19
C LEU A 89 11.22 13.09 -5.64
N TYR A 90 11.56 11.87 -5.23
CA TYR A 90 10.79 10.68 -5.58
C TYR A 90 9.45 10.60 -4.86
N PHE A 91 9.41 11.00 -3.59
CA PHE A 91 8.18 10.95 -2.82
C PHE A 91 7.13 11.92 -3.39
N ASN A 92 7.55 13.13 -3.75
CA ASN A 92 6.65 14.17 -4.27
C ASN A 92 6.31 13.97 -5.75
N ASP A 93 7.32 13.77 -6.59
CA ASP A 93 7.20 13.85 -8.05
C ASP A 93 7.72 12.58 -8.77
N GLY A 94 8.07 11.55 -7.99
CA GLY A 94 8.45 10.25 -8.50
C GLY A 94 9.71 10.23 -9.39
N VAL A 95 9.69 9.36 -10.38
CA VAL A 95 10.74 9.14 -11.37
C VAL A 95 10.82 10.32 -12.34
N TYR A 96 9.73 11.05 -12.57
CA TYR A 96 9.72 12.20 -13.47
C TYR A 96 10.76 13.25 -13.04
N SER A 97 10.70 13.74 -11.80
CA SER A 97 11.63 14.76 -11.29
C SER A 97 13.09 14.29 -11.31
N ARG A 98 13.34 13.00 -11.03
CA ARG A 98 14.67 12.39 -11.14
C ARG A 98 15.23 12.46 -12.55
N THR A 99 14.39 12.20 -13.55
CA THR A 99 14.83 12.26 -14.95
C THR A 99 15.16 13.68 -15.38
N GLU A 100 14.43 14.69 -14.89
CA GLU A 100 14.78 16.10 -15.12
C GLU A 100 16.13 16.47 -14.50
N VAL A 101 16.40 16.05 -13.26
CA VAL A 101 17.71 16.25 -12.62
C VAL A 101 18.83 15.57 -13.42
N LEU A 102 18.63 14.34 -13.88
CA LEU A 102 19.63 13.61 -14.68
C LEU A 102 19.88 14.26 -16.04
N LYS A 103 18.84 14.78 -16.71
CA LYS A 103 18.97 15.55 -17.95
C LYS A 103 19.80 16.80 -17.73
N ASN A 104 19.55 17.55 -16.65
CA ASN A 104 20.31 18.75 -16.30
C ASN A 104 21.78 18.44 -15.97
N LEU A 105 22.07 17.23 -15.49
CA LEU A 105 23.43 16.72 -15.28
C LEU A 105 24.07 16.16 -16.56
N GLY A 106 23.44 16.32 -17.73
CA GLY A 106 23.95 15.85 -19.03
C GLY A 106 23.79 14.35 -19.28
N THR A 107 22.97 13.66 -18.48
CA THR A 107 22.76 12.21 -18.61
C THR A 107 21.48 11.92 -19.39
N THR A 108 21.61 11.34 -20.58
CA THR A 108 20.47 10.99 -21.45
C THR A 108 20.07 9.53 -21.26
N ARG A 109 19.02 9.25 -20.49
CA ARG A 109 18.35 7.93 -20.51
C ARG A 109 16.84 8.10 -20.51
N GLU A 110 16.24 7.95 -21.69
CA GLU A 110 14.80 7.91 -21.87
C GLU A 110 14.26 6.53 -21.44
N LYS A 111 13.66 6.46 -20.26
CA LYS A 111 12.81 5.34 -19.86
C LYS A 111 11.35 5.81 -19.80
N THR A 112 10.83 6.23 -20.96
CA THR A 112 9.51 6.86 -21.14
C THR A 112 8.37 6.05 -20.52
N LEU A 113 8.42 4.71 -20.62
CA LEU A 113 7.41 3.82 -20.05
C LEU A 113 7.38 3.85 -18.51
N VAL A 114 8.54 3.91 -17.85
CA VAL A 114 8.62 3.96 -16.37
C VAL A 114 8.10 5.30 -15.87
N ILE A 115 8.39 6.39 -16.59
CA ILE A 115 7.87 7.73 -16.29
C ILE A 115 6.35 7.75 -16.45
N GLN A 116 5.80 7.18 -17.51
CA GLN A 116 4.35 7.16 -17.74
C GLN A 116 3.59 6.41 -16.65
N ILE A 117 4.08 5.24 -16.23
CA ILE A 117 3.46 4.44 -15.17
C ILE A 117 3.51 5.19 -13.83
N ASP A 118 4.65 5.81 -13.50
CA ASP A 118 4.80 6.53 -12.25
C ASP A 118 4.02 7.87 -12.23
N MET A 119 3.84 8.51 -13.38
CA MET A 119 2.95 9.69 -13.50
C MET A 119 1.48 9.33 -13.25
N LEU A 120 1.04 8.10 -13.52
CA LEU A 120 -0.30 7.65 -13.12
C LEU A 120 -0.41 7.57 -11.59
N ARG A 121 0.61 7.02 -10.92
CA ARG A 121 0.68 6.99 -9.44
C ARG A 121 0.56 8.39 -8.84
N ILE A 122 1.23 9.39 -9.40
CA ILE A 122 1.22 10.77 -8.87
C ILE A 122 -0.11 11.47 -9.14
N LYS A 123 -0.73 11.26 -10.31
CA LYS A 123 -2.01 11.90 -10.68
C LYS A 123 -3.21 11.32 -9.96
N GLU A 124 -3.13 10.07 -9.53
CA GLU A 124 -4.18 9.37 -8.77
C GLU A 124 -4.05 9.58 -7.25
N ALA A 125 -2.96 10.22 -6.80
CA ALA A 125 -2.66 10.52 -5.40
C ALA A 125 -3.24 11.85 -4.92
#